data_AF-B7FYD5-F1
#
_entry.id   AF-B7FYD5-F1
#
_cell.length_a   1.000
_cell.length_b   1.000
_cell.length_c   1.000
_cell.angle_alpha   90.00
_cell.angle_beta   90.00
_cell.angle_gamma   90.00
#
_symmetry.space_group_name_H-M   'P 1'
#
loop_
_entity.id
_entity.type
_entity.pdbx_description
1 polymer ?
#
loop_
_entity_poly.entity_id
_entity_poly.type
_entity_poly.pdbx_seq_one_letter_code
_entity_poly.pdbx_strand_id
1 'polypeptide(L)'
;TGLSFLLDDGTRKSHSIAENTAFVSGFFKGLSTRDSYRTLVTSLYYVYNTMETAFDTVEDVSVQTLDDDELRRLASLERDMEYFYGLSWRDSLPSPSLATQAYVARIQQVAQNKPYNLIGHQYSRYLGDLFGGQMMKGMATRSLNLEDGQGVSFYEFDKIDDTKEFITDWYTRLNALDLTDAQKKEIVDEANYVFGLNIAIFEELEGSPFKAM
;
A
#
# COMPACT_ATOMS: atom_id res chain seq x y z
N THR A 1 -19.41 13.40 5.85
CA THR A 1 -20.05 13.38 4.51
C THR A 1 -18.96 13.55 3.46
N GLY A 2 -19.25 13.37 2.18
CA GLY A 2 -18.23 13.43 1.12
C GLY A 2 -17.54 12.10 0.84
N LEU A 3 -16.57 12.12 -0.07
CA LEU A 3 -15.88 10.92 -0.56
C LEU A 3 -15.08 10.21 0.53
N SER A 4 -14.50 10.93 1.51
CA SER A 4 -13.79 10.28 2.62
C SER A 4 -14.70 9.37 3.44
N PHE A 5 -15.94 9.81 3.70
CA PHE A 5 -16.95 9.00 4.38
C PHE A 5 -17.39 7.82 3.52
N LEU A 6 -17.57 8.01 2.20
CA LEU A 6 -17.95 6.92 1.30
C LEU A 6 -16.86 5.84 1.21
N LEU A 7 -15.59 6.23 1.25
CA LEU A 7 -14.46 5.32 1.29
C LEU A 7 -14.41 4.55 2.61
N ASP A 8 -14.48 5.23 3.76
CA ASP A 8 -14.51 4.57 5.08
C ASP A 8 -15.68 3.58 5.19
N ASP A 9 -16.89 4.03 4.87
CA ASP A 9 -18.10 3.22 4.96
C ASP A 9 -18.09 2.05 3.96
N GLY A 10 -17.75 2.35 2.70
CA GLY A 10 -17.75 1.40 1.61
C GLY A 10 -16.64 0.35 1.70
N THR A 11 -15.54 0.64 2.39
CA THR A 11 -14.44 -0.31 2.61
C THR A 11 -14.48 -0.96 4.00
N ARG A 12 -15.45 -0.62 4.86
CA ARG A 12 -15.54 -1.13 6.24
C ARG A 12 -15.53 -2.65 6.34
N LYS A 13 -16.18 -3.36 5.41
CA LYS A 13 -16.15 -4.83 5.38
C LYS A 13 -14.75 -5.36 5.08
N SER A 14 -14.06 -4.74 4.14
CA SER A 14 -12.68 -5.09 3.75
C SER A 14 -11.70 -4.78 4.89
N HIS A 15 -11.85 -3.63 5.55
CA HIS A 15 -11.15 -3.32 6.81
C HIS A 15 -11.43 -4.38 7.88
N SER A 16 -12.69 -4.76 8.12
CA SER A 16 -13.02 -5.77 9.13
C SER A 16 -12.42 -7.14 8.85
N ILE A 17 -12.26 -7.52 7.59
CA ILE A 17 -11.56 -8.74 7.19
C ILE A 17 -10.06 -8.60 7.46
N ALA A 18 -9.44 -7.48 7.09
CA ALA A 18 -8.02 -7.20 7.31
C ALA A 18 -7.67 -7.03 8.81
N GLU A 19 -8.60 -6.55 9.62
CA GLU A 19 -8.47 -6.38 11.07
C GLU A 19 -8.90 -7.65 11.85
N ASN A 20 -9.39 -8.67 11.16
CA ASN A 20 -9.77 -9.92 11.80
C ASN A 20 -8.54 -10.53 12.49
N THR A 21 -8.64 -10.80 13.79
CA THR A 21 -7.53 -11.31 14.61
C THR A 21 -6.88 -12.57 14.04
N ALA A 22 -7.64 -13.44 13.35
CA ALA A 22 -7.09 -14.63 12.69
C ALA A 22 -6.29 -14.28 11.43
N PHE A 23 -6.78 -13.31 10.63
CA PHE A 23 -6.05 -12.79 9.49
C PHE A 23 -4.75 -12.10 9.94
N VAL A 24 -4.83 -11.19 10.90
CA VAL A 24 -3.69 -10.47 11.48
C VAL A 24 -2.66 -11.44 12.09
N SER A 25 -3.12 -12.42 12.86
CA SER A 25 -2.24 -13.45 13.45
C SER A 25 -1.56 -14.32 12.38
N GLY A 26 -2.33 -14.79 11.39
CA GLY A 26 -1.81 -15.57 10.27
C GLY A 26 -0.82 -14.79 9.41
N PHE A 27 -1.13 -13.53 9.14
CA PHE A 27 -0.28 -12.59 8.43
C PHE A 27 1.06 -12.38 9.15
N PHE A 28 1.03 -12.11 10.46
CA PHE A 28 2.27 -11.96 11.22
C PHE A 28 3.07 -13.26 11.35
N LYS A 29 2.39 -14.41 11.40
CA LYS A 29 3.05 -15.71 11.31
C LYS A 29 3.73 -15.89 9.95
N GLY A 30 3.06 -15.50 8.86
CA GLY A 30 3.64 -15.51 7.51
C GLY A 30 4.86 -14.61 7.37
N LEU A 31 4.91 -13.48 8.08
CA LEU A 31 6.04 -12.56 8.11
C LEU A 31 7.12 -12.88 9.15
N SER A 32 7.07 -14.07 9.77
CA SER A 32 8.00 -14.43 10.84
C SER A 32 9.42 -14.78 10.36
N THR A 33 9.65 -14.88 9.05
CA THR A 33 10.97 -15.18 8.48
C THR A 33 11.48 -14.01 7.65
N ARG A 34 12.81 -13.86 7.60
CA ARG A 34 13.47 -12.82 6.81
C ARG A 34 13.12 -12.96 5.33
N ASP A 35 13.02 -14.18 4.82
CA ASP A 35 12.70 -14.46 3.41
C ASP A 35 11.25 -14.10 3.06
N SER A 36 10.28 -14.45 3.91
CA SER A 36 8.88 -14.06 3.69
C SER A 36 8.70 -12.55 3.72
N TYR A 37 9.31 -11.88 4.69
CA TYR A 37 9.22 -10.42 4.78
C TYR A 37 9.94 -9.72 3.61
N ARG A 38 11.11 -10.21 3.21
CA ARG A 38 11.81 -9.74 2.01
C ARG A 38 10.96 -9.91 0.73
N THR A 39 10.21 -11.01 0.63
CA THR A 39 9.27 -11.23 -0.48
C THR A 39 8.16 -10.18 -0.48
N LEU A 40 7.58 -9.87 0.70
CA LEU A 40 6.59 -8.80 0.83
C LEU A 40 7.18 -7.44 0.40
N VAL A 41 8.36 -7.07 0.89
CA VAL A 41 9.02 -5.80 0.52
C VAL A 41 9.22 -5.72 -0.99
N THR A 42 9.61 -6.83 -1.64
CA THR A 42 9.75 -6.90 -3.11
C THR A 42 8.42 -6.66 -3.82
N SER A 43 7.32 -7.28 -3.36
CA SER A 43 5.99 -7.04 -3.91
C SER A 43 5.55 -5.58 -3.75
N LEU A 44 5.80 -4.99 -2.58
CA LEU A 44 5.51 -3.58 -2.33
C LEU A 44 6.34 -2.68 -3.25
N TYR A 45 7.64 -2.96 -3.43
CA TYR A 45 8.48 -2.20 -4.37
C TYR A 45 7.86 -2.15 -5.78
N TYR A 46 7.41 -3.28 -6.32
CA TYR A 46 6.76 -3.31 -7.63
C TYR A 46 5.47 -2.49 -7.68
N VAL A 47 4.62 -2.61 -6.65
CA VAL A 47 3.34 -1.89 -6.55
C VAL A 47 3.58 -0.38 -6.48
N TYR A 48 4.43 0.09 -5.56
CA TYR A 48 4.68 1.52 -5.37
C TYR A 48 5.47 2.12 -6.53
N ASN A 49 6.45 1.41 -7.08
CA ASN A 49 7.15 1.88 -8.29
C ASN A 49 6.15 2.11 -9.43
N THR A 50 5.22 1.19 -9.66
CA THR A 50 4.21 1.33 -10.71
C THR A 50 3.22 2.45 -10.41
N MET A 51 2.76 2.54 -9.15
CA MET A 51 1.80 3.53 -8.70
C MET A 51 2.37 4.96 -8.77
N GLU A 52 3.57 5.18 -8.24
CA GLU A 52 4.21 6.50 -8.24
C GLU A 52 4.66 6.92 -9.64
N THR A 53 5.11 5.98 -10.49
CA THR A 53 5.35 6.26 -11.92
C THR A 53 4.05 6.65 -12.63
N ALA A 54 2.91 6.04 -12.27
CA ALA A 54 1.63 6.45 -12.81
C ALA A 54 1.27 7.88 -12.37
N PHE A 55 1.55 8.26 -11.12
CA PHE A 55 1.32 9.64 -10.65
C PHE A 55 2.20 10.65 -11.39
N ASP A 56 3.42 10.30 -11.74
CA ASP A 56 4.30 11.16 -12.55
C ASP A 56 3.80 11.39 -13.98
N THR A 57 2.87 10.57 -14.48
CA THR A 57 2.49 10.55 -15.91
C THR A 57 1.03 10.91 -16.17
N VAL A 58 0.13 10.74 -15.21
CA VAL A 58 -1.29 11.07 -15.39
C VAL A 58 -1.54 12.56 -15.19
N GLU A 59 -2.31 13.18 -16.09
CA GLU A 59 -2.67 14.60 -16.01
C GLU A 59 -3.96 14.86 -15.22
N ASP A 60 -4.57 13.82 -14.63
CA ASP A 60 -5.82 13.95 -13.88
C ASP A 60 -5.62 14.81 -12.63
N VAL A 61 -6.20 16.02 -12.64
CA VAL A 61 -6.06 17.01 -11.57
C VAL A 61 -6.49 16.46 -10.21
N SER A 62 -7.47 15.55 -10.17
CA SER A 62 -7.95 14.97 -8.92
C SER A 62 -6.89 14.08 -8.25
N VAL A 63 -6.12 13.36 -9.06
CA VAL A 63 -5.00 12.52 -8.61
C VAL A 63 -3.85 13.40 -8.16
N GLN A 64 -3.47 14.38 -9.00
CA GLN A 64 -2.37 15.32 -8.72
C GLN A 64 -2.61 16.16 -7.45
N THR A 65 -3.87 16.51 -7.17
CA THR A 65 -4.25 17.27 -5.97
C THR A 65 -3.95 16.53 -4.67
N LEU A 66 -3.84 15.19 -4.72
CA LEU A 66 -3.64 14.32 -3.55
C LEU A 66 -2.26 13.65 -3.51
N ASP A 67 -1.43 13.85 -4.53
CA ASP A 67 -0.08 13.26 -4.62
C ASP A 67 0.94 14.13 -3.88
N ASP A 68 1.03 13.90 -2.57
CA ASP A 68 2.00 14.57 -1.71
C ASP A 68 3.35 13.83 -1.71
N ASP A 69 4.45 14.56 -1.88
CA ASP A 69 5.82 14.03 -1.84
C ASP A 69 6.14 13.33 -0.50
N GLU A 70 5.48 13.73 0.57
CA GLU A 70 5.58 13.17 1.91
C GLU A 70 4.97 11.77 2.01
N LEU A 71 4.08 11.39 1.07
CA LEU A 71 3.46 10.06 1.00
C LEU A 71 4.23 9.07 0.13
N ARG A 72 5.11 9.53 -0.76
CA ARG A 72 5.83 8.64 -1.71
C ARG A 72 6.83 7.72 -1.02
N ARG A 73 6.74 6.41 -1.29
CA ARG A 73 7.46 5.32 -0.63
C ARG A 73 8.49 4.62 -1.49
N LEU A 74 8.60 4.94 -2.78
CA LEU A 74 9.61 4.28 -3.62
C LEU A 74 11.02 4.41 -3.04
N ALA A 75 11.45 5.60 -2.64
CA ALA A 75 12.78 5.83 -2.07
C ALA A 75 13.02 5.06 -0.75
N SER A 76 12.00 4.87 0.09
CA SER A 76 12.14 4.07 1.31
C SER A 76 12.15 2.57 1.01
N LEU A 77 11.33 2.10 0.05
CA LEU A 77 11.37 0.72 -0.42
C LEU A 77 12.71 0.37 -1.07
N GLU A 78 13.32 1.27 -1.83
CA GLU A 78 14.65 1.05 -2.42
C GLU A 78 15.74 0.85 -1.35
N ARG A 79 15.66 1.60 -0.24
CA ARG A 79 16.55 1.39 0.93
C ARG A 79 16.33 0.03 1.57
N ASP A 80 15.07 -0.40 1.71
CA ASP A 80 14.77 -1.71 2.27
C ASP A 80 15.18 -2.84 1.33
N MET A 81 15.02 -2.67 0.01
CA MET A 81 15.51 -3.61 -1.00
C MET A 81 17.04 -3.75 -0.94
N GLU A 82 17.76 -2.64 -0.81
CA GLU A 82 19.21 -2.63 -0.60
C GLU A 82 19.62 -3.38 0.68
N TYR A 83 18.88 -3.20 1.78
CA TYR A 83 19.14 -3.93 3.02
C TYR A 83 18.97 -5.45 2.87
N PHE A 84 17.95 -5.90 2.13
CA PHE A 84 17.65 -7.33 2.00
C PHE A 84 18.43 -8.05 0.90
N TYR A 85 18.82 -7.34 -0.17
CA TYR A 85 19.45 -7.93 -1.36
C TYR A 85 20.85 -7.37 -1.65
N GLY A 86 21.30 -6.34 -0.94
CA GLY A 86 22.60 -5.67 -1.13
C GLY A 86 22.56 -4.52 -2.15
N LEU A 87 23.70 -3.84 -2.33
CA LEU A 87 23.83 -2.66 -3.22
C LEU A 87 23.43 -2.93 -4.68
N SER A 88 23.64 -4.16 -5.16
CA SER A 88 23.31 -4.60 -6.52
C SER A 88 21.92 -5.24 -6.63
N TRP A 89 21.00 -4.94 -5.70
CA TRP A 89 19.68 -5.58 -5.65
C TRP A 89 18.89 -5.50 -6.96
N ARG A 90 19.10 -4.44 -7.76
CA ARG A 90 18.46 -4.25 -9.06
C ARG A 90 18.88 -5.31 -10.08
N ASP A 91 20.12 -5.80 -10.01
CA ASP A 91 20.65 -6.82 -10.93
C ASP A 91 20.10 -8.22 -10.61
N SER A 92 19.66 -8.41 -9.37
CA SER A 92 19.11 -9.67 -8.85
C SER A 92 17.64 -9.55 -8.47
N LEU A 93 16.93 -8.55 -8.98
CA LEU A 93 15.54 -8.28 -8.62
C LEU A 93 14.67 -9.49 -9.01
N PRO A 94 14.03 -10.18 -8.06
CA PRO A 94 13.21 -11.34 -8.38
C PRO A 94 11.99 -10.95 -9.20
N SER A 95 11.60 -11.79 -10.15
CA SER A 95 10.35 -11.59 -10.89
C SER A 95 9.15 -11.45 -9.94
N PRO A 96 8.20 -10.55 -10.22
CA PRO A 96 7.02 -10.37 -9.38
C PRO A 96 6.19 -11.66 -9.34
N SER A 97 5.58 -11.94 -8.19
CA SER A 97 4.62 -13.04 -8.04
C SER A 97 3.35 -12.82 -8.87
N LEU A 98 2.47 -13.81 -8.97
CA LEU A 98 1.24 -13.68 -9.75
C LEU A 98 0.30 -12.63 -9.16
N ALA A 99 0.12 -12.58 -7.84
CA ALA A 99 -0.68 -11.53 -7.19
C ALA A 99 -0.06 -10.14 -7.37
N THR A 100 1.28 -10.04 -7.29
CA THR A 100 1.99 -8.78 -7.53
C THR A 100 1.80 -8.30 -8.98
N GLN A 101 1.92 -9.20 -9.95
CA GLN A 101 1.66 -8.90 -11.37
C GLN A 101 0.23 -8.43 -11.60
N ALA A 102 -0.75 -9.08 -10.98
CA ALA A 102 -2.16 -8.68 -11.08
C ALA A 102 -2.39 -7.26 -10.53
N TYR A 103 -1.75 -6.91 -9.41
CA TYR A 103 -1.86 -5.58 -8.84
C TYR A 103 -1.20 -4.52 -9.74
N VAL A 104 0.04 -4.75 -10.17
CA VAL A 104 0.75 -3.88 -11.12
C VAL A 104 -0.08 -3.66 -12.40
N ALA A 105 -0.64 -4.72 -12.96
CA ALA A 105 -1.49 -4.64 -14.15
C ALA A 105 -2.75 -3.80 -13.90
N ARG A 106 -3.37 -3.91 -12.71
CA ARG A 106 -4.55 -3.09 -12.37
C ARG A 106 -4.19 -1.60 -12.30
N ILE A 107 -3.07 -1.25 -11.68
CA ILE A 107 -2.61 0.14 -11.59
C ILE A 107 -2.43 0.72 -13.00
N GLN A 108 -1.73 -0.01 -13.88
CA GLN A 108 -1.50 0.41 -15.26
C GLN A 108 -2.81 0.56 -16.04
N GLN A 109 -3.73 -0.40 -15.89
CA GLN A 109 -5.05 -0.36 -16.52
C GLN A 109 -5.85 0.87 -16.06
N VAL A 110 -5.85 1.16 -14.76
CA VAL A 110 -6.57 2.29 -14.19
C VAL A 110 -5.97 3.62 -14.66
N ALA A 111 -4.64 3.76 -14.59
CA ALA A 111 -3.93 4.94 -15.04
C ALA A 111 -4.22 5.26 -16.52
N GLN A 112 -4.31 4.23 -17.37
CA GLN A 112 -4.57 4.41 -18.80
C GLN A 112 -6.03 4.78 -19.12
N ASN A 113 -7.00 4.19 -18.41
CA ASN A 113 -8.40 4.25 -18.83
C ASN A 113 -9.26 5.21 -18.00
N LYS A 114 -9.02 5.27 -16.68
CA LYS A 114 -9.81 6.03 -15.71
C LYS A 114 -8.90 6.52 -14.57
N PRO A 115 -8.00 7.47 -14.84
CA PRO A 115 -6.94 7.85 -13.90
C PRO A 115 -7.46 8.30 -12.52
N TYR A 116 -8.62 8.96 -12.42
CA TYR A 116 -9.24 9.29 -11.11
C TYR A 116 -9.42 8.09 -10.17
N ASN A 117 -9.52 6.85 -10.67
CA ASN A 117 -9.61 5.66 -9.82
C ASN A 117 -8.29 5.36 -9.08
N LEU A 118 -7.16 5.97 -9.48
CA LEU A 118 -5.92 5.94 -8.70
C LEU A 118 -6.06 6.52 -7.29
N ILE A 119 -7.09 7.35 -7.05
CA ILE A 119 -7.43 7.83 -5.70
C ILE A 119 -7.77 6.65 -4.77
N GLY A 120 -8.40 5.60 -5.30
CA GLY A 120 -8.67 4.38 -4.53
C GLY A 120 -7.38 3.66 -4.11
N HIS A 121 -6.36 3.67 -4.98
CA HIS A 121 -5.04 3.11 -4.69
C HIS A 121 -4.30 3.94 -3.63
N GLN A 122 -4.26 5.27 -3.78
CA GLN A 122 -3.68 6.19 -2.79
C GLN A 122 -4.33 6.02 -1.41
N TYR A 123 -5.66 6.03 -1.36
CA TYR A 123 -6.42 5.84 -0.13
C TYR A 123 -6.07 4.51 0.56
N SER A 124 -6.16 3.41 -0.17
CA SER A 124 -5.95 2.07 0.40
C SER A 124 -4.50 1.82 0.81
N ARG A 125 -3.53 2.41 0.13
CA ARG A 125 -2.10 2.22 0.41
C ARG A 125 -1.58 3.26 1.40
N TYR A 126 -1.49 4.53 0.99
CA TYR A 126 -0.85 5.57 1.80
C TYR A 126 -1.53 5.78 3.15
N LEU A 127 -2.86 5.86 3.20
CA LEU A 127 -3.52 6.04 4.50
C LEU A 127 -3.44 4.77 5.34
N GLY A 128 -3.54 3.59 4.70
CA GLY A 128 -3.31 2.32 5.37
C GLY A 128 -1.94 2.24 6.04
N ASP A 129 -0.90 2.71 5.35
CA ASP A 129 0.47 2.76 5.88
C ASP A 129 0.61 3.79 7.01
N LEU A 130 -0.06 4.94 6.93
CA LEU A 130 -0.06 5.92 8.02
C LEU A 130 -0.77 5.42 9.28
N PHE A 131 -1.89 4.70 9.12
CA PHE A 131 -2.63 4.15 10.26
C PHE A 131 -1.93 2.93 10.89
N GLY A 132 -1.48 1.98 10.05
CA GLY A 132 -0.99 0.68 10.50
C GLY A 132 0.54 0.54 10.50
N GLY A 133 1.27 1.44 9.85
CA GLY A 133 2.70 1.30 9.58
C GLY A 133 3.55 1.18 10.82
N GLN A 134 3.25 1.91 11.89
CA GLN A 134 4.01 1.82 13.16
C GLN A 134 3.84 0.46 13.85
N MET A 135 2.65 -0.12 13.78
CA MET A 135 2.41 -1.49 14.29
C MET A 135 3.22 -2.50 13.47
N MET A 136 3.18 -2.36 12.14
CA MET A 136 3.89 -3.21 11.18
C MET A 136 5.41 -3.15 11.39
N LYS A 137 5.97 -1.94 11.46
CA LYS A 137 7.37 -1.67 11.77
C LYS A 137 7.78 -2.36 13.06
N GLY A 138 7.04 -2.13 14.14
CA GLY A 138 7.35 -2.71 15.45
C GLY A 138 7.32 -4.24 15.42
N MET A 139 6.39 -4.85 14.70
CA MET A 139 6.34 -6.30 14.56
C MET A 139 7.50 -6.84 13.73
N ALA A 140 7.75 -6.29 12.54
CA ALA A 140 8.83 -6.74 11.66
C ALA A 140 10.19 -6.65 12.37
N THR A 141 10.44 -5.52 13.06
CA THR A 141 11.68 -5.30 13.84
C THR A 141 11.87 -6.40 14.88
N ARG A 142 10.82 -6.72 15.65
CA ARG A 142 10.90 -7.75 16.72
C ARG A 142 11.00 -9.17 16.17
N SER A 143 10.16 -9.53 15.19
CA SER A 143 10.11 -10.90 14.66
C SER A 143 11.39 -11.29 13.93
N LEU A 144 12.05 -10.32 13.29
CA LEU A 144 13.24 -10.56 12.46
C LEU A 144 14.54 -10.13 13.12
N ASN A 145 14.49 -9.61 14.36
CA ASN A 145 15.61 -9.00 15.07
C ASN A 145 16.37 -7.97 14.20
N LEU A 146 15.62 -7.04 13.59
CA LEU A 146 16.21 -5.97 12.78
C LEU A 146 16.85 -4.91 13.69
N GLU A 147 18.03 -4.43 13.30
CA GLU A 147 18.77 -3.39 14.01
C GLU A 147 18.45 -2.00 13.43
N ASP A 148 18.40 -0.99 14.32
CA ASP A 148 18.49 0.44 13.98
C ASP A 148 17.67 0.93 12.77
N GLY A 149 16.41 0.49 12.64
CA GLY A 149 15.49 0.97 11.60
C GLY A 149 15.76 0.44 10.19
N GLN A 150 16.75 -0.46 10.01
CA GLN A 150 17.06 -1.03 8.71
C GLN A 150 16.04 -2.09 8.27
N GLY A 151 15.67 -2.08 6.98
CA GLY A 151 14.70 -3.01 6.41
C GLY A 151 13.24 -2.71 6.76
N VAL A 152 12.97 -1.57 7.40
CA VAL A 152 11.62 -1.10 7.75
C VAL A 152 11.42 0.38 7.41
N SER A 153 12.28 0.95 6.56
CA SER A 153 12.24 2.35 6.12
C SER A 153 10.90 2.69 5.46
N PHE A 154 10.26 1.71 4.81
CA PHE A 154 8.94 1.83 4.21
C PHE A 154 7.88 2.39 5.17
N TYR A 155 7.98 2.06 6.46
CA TYR A 155 7.03 2.49 7.48
C TYR A 155 7.40 3.81 8.16
N GLU A 156 8.48 4.47 7.72
CA GLU A 156 8.95 5.75 8.25
C GLU A 156 8.51 6.90 7.35
N PHE A 157 7.81 7.87 7.94
CA PHE A 157 7.24 9.04 7.27
C PHE A 157 7.90 10.31 7.83
N ASP A 158 9.22 10.44 7.63
CA ASP A 158 10.04 11.47 8.29
C ASP A 158 9.68 12.91 7.92
N LYS A 159 8.89 13.10 6.85
CA LYS A 159 8.40 14.40 6.39
C LYS A 159 7.02 14.77 6.96
N ILE A 160 6.41 13.91 7.76
CA ILE A 160 5.08 14.14 8.35
C ILE A 160 5.21 14.22 9.87
N ASP A 161 5.13 15.45 10.40
CA ASP A 161 5.28 15.71 11.83
C ASP A 161 4.07 15.23 12.66
N ASP A 162 2.85 15.54 12.20
CA ASP A 162 1.60 15.08 12.82
C ASP A 162 0.76 14.30 11.79
N THR A 163 0.78 12.97 11.93
CA THR A 163 0.03 12.05 11.07
C THR A 163 -1.47 12.31 11.09
N LYS A 164 -2.05 12.69 12.24
CA LYS A 164 -3.50 12.89 12.36
C LYS A 164 -3.93 14.19 11.68
N GLU A 165 -3.15 15.25 11.85
CA GLU A 165 -3.36 16.51 11.15
C GLU A 165 -3.24 16.30 9.64
N PHE A 166 -2.17 15.64 9.18
CA PHE A 166 -1.95 15.33 7.76
C PHE A 166 -3.12 14.57 7.13
N ILE A 167 -3.61 13.50 7.79
CA ILE A 167 -4.77 12.72 7.30
C ILE A 167 -6.04 13.58 7.25
N THR A 168 -6.23 14.48 8.22
CA THR A 168 -7.39 15.38 8.27
C THR A 168 -7.37 16.35 7.07
N ASP A 169 -6.21 16.90 6.75
CA ASP A 169 -6.01 17.79 5.61
C ASP A 169 -6.14 17.06 4.27
N TRP A 170 -5.59 15.85 4.17
CA TRP A 170 -5.75 14.99 3.01
C TRP A 170 -7.23 14.68 2.75
N TYR A 171 -8.01 14.32 3.79
CA TYR A 171 -9.46 14.12 3.65
C TYR A 171 -10.23 15.40 3.29
N THR A 172 -9.76 16.56 3.76
CA THR A 172 -10.36 17.85 3.38
C THR A 172 -10.21 18.10 1.88
N ARG A 173 -9.01 17.89 1.33
CA ARG A 173 -8.76 17.98 -0.12
C ARG A 173 -9.55 16.94 -0.91
N LEU A 174 -9.55 15.68 -0.46
CA LEU A 174 -10.32 14.59 -1.10
C LEU A 174 -11.81 14.95 -1.24
N ASN A 175 -12.40 15.53 -0.19
CA ASN A 175 -13.81 15.91 -0.19
C ASN A 175 -14.12 17.14 -1.06
N ALA A 176 -13.10 17.95 -1.37
CA ALA A 176 -13.23 19.15 -2.19
C ALA A 176 -13.07 18.87 -3.70
N LEU A 177 -12.68 17.65 -4.09
CA LEU A 177 -12.50 17.27 -5.49
C LEU A 177 -13.82 17.37 -6.29
N ASP A 178 -13.73 17.92 -7.50
CA ASP A 178 -14.85 18.03 -8.44
C ASP A 178 -15.12 16.68 -9.14
N LEU A 179 -15.68 15.74 -8.39
CA LEU A 179 -16.01 14.39 -8.84
C LEU A 179 -17.52 14.19 -8.87
N THR A 180 -18.00 13.63 -9.97
CA THR A 180 -19.39 13.15 -10.09
C THR A 180 -19.68 12.02 -9.10
N ASP A 181 -20.94 11.81 -8.76
CA ASP A 181 -21.34 10.71 -7.88
C ASP A 181 -20.99 9.33 -8.47
N ALA A 182 -21.01 9.20 -9.81
CA ALA A 182 -20.57 8.00 -10.49
C ALA A 182 -19.08 7.74 -10.28
N GLN A 183 -18.21 8.75 -10.46
CA GLN A 183 -16.78 8.63 -10.20
C GLN A 183 -16.48 8.31 -8.74
N LYS A 184 -17.17 8.98 -7.80
CA LYS A 184 -17.04 8.68 -6.37
C LYS A 184 -17.36 7.21 -6.06
N LYS A 185 -18.43 6.67 -6.67
CA LYS A 185 -18.77 5.25 -6.52
C LYS A 185 -17.68 4.36 -7.12
N GLU A 186 -17.17 4.66 -8.30
CA GLU A 186 -16.11 3.89 -8.94
C GLU A 186 -14.81 3.89 -8.11
N ILE A 187 -14.46 5.02 -7.48
CA ILE A 187 -13.30 5.12 -6.58
C ILE A 187 -13.47 4.20 -5.35
N VAL A 188 -14.67 4.14 -4.78
CA VAL A 188 -14.98 3.23 -3.66
C VAL A 188 -14.94 1.76 -4.09
N ASP A 189 -15.46 1.44 -5.26
CA ASP A 189 -15.38 0.10 -5.83
C ASP A 189 -13.92 -0.29 -6.10
N GLU A 190 -13.11 0.65 -6.61
CA GLU A 190 -11.67 0.45 -6.83
C GLU A 190 -10.92 0.22 -5.52
N ALA A 191 -11.18 1.01 -4.48
CA ALA A 191 -10.56 0.81 -3.17
C ALA A 191 -10.84 -0.60 -2.63
N ASN A 192 -12.07 -1.10 -2.77
CA ASN A 192 -12.40 -2.49 -2.41
C ASN A 192 -11.65 -3.52 -3.25
N TYR A 193 -11.48 -3.27 -4.55
CA TYR A 193 -10.66 -4.11 -5.42
C TYR A 193 -9.19 -4.13 -4.96
N VAL A 194 -8.64 -2.97 -4.59
CA VAL A 194 -7.30 -2.83 -4.03
C VAL A 194 -7.15 -3.65 -2.74
N PHE A 195 -8.13 -3.66 -1.84
CA PHE A 195 -8.09 -4.53 -0.66
C PHE A 195 -7.92 -6.02 -1.04
N GLY A 196 -8.69 -6.49 -2.03
CA GLY A 196 -8.57 -7.85 -2.54
C GLY A 196 -7.18 -8.18 -3.10
N LEU A 197 -6.58 -7.25 -3.85
CA LEU A 197 -5.23 -7.39 -4.39
C LEU A 197 -4.16 -7.47 -3.29
N ASN A 198 -4.29 -6.66 -2.23
CA ASN A 198 -3.39 -6.72 -1.09
C ASN A 198 -3.50 -8.05 -0.35
N ILE A 199 -4.74 -8.54 -0.12
CA ILE A 199 -4.98 -9.86 0.48
C ILE A 199 -4.31 -10.95 -0.35
N ALA A 200 -4.46 -10.93 -1.68
CA ALA A 200 -3.85 -11.92 -2.56
C ALA A 200 -2.31 -11.96 -2.47
N ILE A 201 -1.65 -10.79 -2.35
CA ILE A 201 -0.19 -10.74 -2.10
C ILE A 201 0.16 -11.41 -0.77
N PHE A 202 -0.63 -11.15 0.28
CA PHE A 202 -0.37 -11.73 1.59
C PHE A 202 -0.63 -13.25 1.63
N GLU A 203 -1.58 -13.74 0.85
CA GLU A 203 -1.88 -15.17 0.75
C GLU A 203 -0.75 -15.97 0.08
N GLU A 204 0.05 -15.36 -0.80
CA GLU A 204 1.19 -16.01 -1.45
C GLU A 204 2.39 -16.23 -0.51
N LEU A 205 2.49 -15.44 0.58
CA LEU A 205 3.59 -15.49 1.54
C LEU A 205 3.65 -16.88 2.23
N GLU A 206 4.87 -17.41 2.37
CA GLU A 206 5.08 -18.68 3.05
C GLU A 206 4.61 -18.62 4.51
N GLY A 207 3.86 -19.63 4.94
CA GLY A 207 3.26 -19.67 6.28
C GLY A 207 1.90 -18.98 6.42
N SER A 208 1.35 -18.40 5.34
CA SER A 208 -0.04 -17.96 5.31
C SER A 208 -0.98 -19.12 5.66
N PRO A 209 -1.96 -18.93 6.59
CA PRO A 209 -2.91 -19.99 6.95
C PRO A 209 -3.77 -20.44 5.76
N PHE A 210 -3.81 -19.67 4.67
CA PHE A 210 -4.56 -19.97 3.45
C PHE A 210 -3.79 -20.81 2.43
N LYS A 211 -2.46 -20.93 2.58
CA LYS A 211 -1.62 -21.82 1.74
C LYS A 211 -1.65 -23.28 2.23
N ALA A 212 -2.27 -23.54 3.38
CA ALA A 212 -2.37 -24.84 4.03
C ALA A 212 -3.76 -25.51 3.89
N MET A 213 -4.64 -24.97 3.04
CA MET A 213 -5.89 -25.61 2.60
C MET A 213 -5.77 -26.10 1.16
#